data_AF-A0A950ZLA1-F1
#
_entry.id   AF-A0A950ZLA1-F1
#
_cell.length_a   1.000
_cell.length_b   1.000
_cell.length_c   1.000
_cell.angle_alpha   90.00
_cell.angle_beta   90.00
_cell.angle_gamma   90.00
#
_symmetry.space_group_name_H-M   'P 1'
#
loop_
_entity.id
_entity.type
_entity.pdbx_description
1 polymer ?
#
loop_
_entity_poly.entity_id
_entity_poly.type
_entity_poly.pdbx_seq_one_letter_code
_entity_poly.pdbx_strand_id
1 'polypeptide(L)'
;MGVFSRLGNLWKGFLSLWISDIEKDHPEIAYENAINSMVGKYAKLKSATAAIIRRRDELADRFKSATAELAQTEAELNTAVETNQDDLAVVLIQKKNQLNADLAELQTDMESARNDADSAKSSLLSVQSEIRKLKAERDSMLAKMQSAQARLKIQEQLDGLSVDDEVRALDNVRTHIKNTIAEANLGKELSDTSLDSRLANLRNQVGDVQAKQELAELKARKAAQQAAQGQKTM
;
A
#
# COMPACT_ATOMS: atom_id res chain seq x y z
N MET A 1 45.43 -5.84 2.32
CA MET A 1 44.04 -5.34 2.34
C MET A 1 43.68 -4.86 0.93
N GLY A 2 42.95 -5.68 0.18
CA GLY A 2 42.76 -5.50 -1.27
C GLY A 2 41.90 -4.29 -1.63
N VAL A 3 42.12 -3.76 -2.83
CA VAL A 3 41.40 -2.62 -3.42
C VAL A 3 39.87 -2.81 -3.36
N PHE A 4 39.39 -4.05 -3.47
CA PHE A 4 37.99 -4.45 -3.31
C PHE A 4 37.39 -4.14 -1.93
N SER A 5 38.14 -4.31 -0.83
CA SER A 5 37.61 -4.01 0.51
C SER A 5 37.51 -2.50 0.74
N ARG A 6 38.39 -1.72 0.11
CA ARG A 6 38.38 -0.25 0.13
C ARG A 6 37.20 0.30 -0.68
N LEU A 7 36.95 -0.24 -1.88
CA LEU A 7 35.79 0.11 -2.71
C LEU A 7 34.47 -0.24 -2.02
N GLY A 8 34.37 -1.43 -1.42
CA GLY A 8 33.18 -1.86 -0.68
C GLY A 8 32.89 -0.98 0.54
N ASN A 9 33.93 -0.51 1.24
CA ASN A 9 33.77 0.38 2.38
C ASN A 9 33.42 1.82 1.97
N LEU A 10 33.98 2.35 0.87
CA LEU A 10 33.57 3.63 0.30
C LEU A 10 32.11 3.60 -0.17
N TRP A 11 31.67 2.49 -0.77
CA TRP A 11 30.30 2.30 -1.22
C TRP A 11 29.31 2.17 -0.05
N LYS A 12 29.65 1.40 0.99
CA LYS A 12 28.85 1.33 2.23
C LYS A 12 28.72 2.69 2.92
N GLY A 13 29.81 3.45 3.00
CA GLY A 13 29.79 4.82 3.53
C GLY A 13 28.92 5.76 2.69
N PHE A 14 28.97 5.64 1.36
CA PHE A 14 28.11 6.40 0.46
C PHE A 14 26.62 6.06 0.62
N LEU A 15 26.27 4.79 0.85
CA LEU A 15 24.90 4.34 1.07
C LEU A 15 24.37 4.74 2.47
N SER A 16 25.19 4.64 3.53
CA SER A 16 24.75 4.95 4.89
C SER A 16 24.46 6.44 5.11
N LEU A 17 25.19 7.32 4.41
CA LEU A 17 24.99 8.77 4.50
C LEU A 17 23.69 9.24 3.81
N TRP A 18 23.06 8.42 2.97
CA TRP A 18 21.97 8.86 2.08
C TRP A 18 20.61 8.22 2.42
N ILE A 19 20.60 7.11 3.16
CA ILE A 19 19.38 6.47 3.69
C ILE A 19 18.77 7.30 4.85
N SER A 20 19.51 8.28 5.39
CA SER A 20 19.14 8.99 6.62
C SER A 20 17.87 9.87 6.50
N ASP A 21 17.44 10.25 5.30
CA ASP A 21 16.30 11.17 5.11
C ASP A 21 15.18 10.51 4.29
N ILE A 22 14.48 9.55 4.91
CA ILE A 22 13.21 9.04 4.42
C ILE A 22 12.10 9.55 5.36
N GLU A 23 11.37 10.53 4.86
CA GLU A 23 10.15 11.07 5.45
C GLU A 23 9.06 9.98 5.48
N LYS A 24 8.41 9.79 6.64
CA LYS A 24 7.54 8.65 6.91
C LYS A 24 6.16 8.72 6.25
N ASP A 25 5.80 9.85 5.64
CA ASP A 25 4.41 10.12 5.25
C ASP A 25 4.07 9.69 3.81
N HIS A 26 5.07 9.49 2.94
CA HIS A 26 4.88 9.02 1.56
C HIS A 26 5.97 8.02 1.12
N PRO A 27 5.85 6.73 1.48
CA PRO A 27 6.87 5.73 1.18
C PRO A 27 7.10 5.55 -0.33
N GLU A 28 6.06 5.70 -1.15
CA GLU A 28 6.16 5.66 -2.62
C GLU A 28 7.12 6.74 -3.14
N ILE A 29 6.89 7.99 -2.74
CA ILE A 29 7.71 9.14 -3.14
C ILE A 29 9.15 8.97 -2.65
N ALA A 30 9.34 8.47 -1.43
CA ALA A 30 10.66 8.19 -0.88
C ALA A 30 11.44 7.17 -1.73
N TYR A 31 10.81 6.04 -2.08
CA TYR A 31 11.42 5.04 -2.96
C TYR A 31 11.71 5.57 -4.36
N GLU A 32 10.77 6.31 -4.96
CA GLU A 32 10.96 6.89 -6.29
C GLU A 32 12.12 7.90 -6.31
N ASN A 33 12.18 8.80 -5.34
CA ASN A 33 13.29 9.75 -5.20
C ASN A 33 14.63 9.05 -5.02
N ALA A 34 14.68 8.00 -4.19
CA ALA A 34 15.89 7.22 -3.98
C ALA A 34 16.35 6.49 -5.26
N ILE A 35 15.41 5.84 -5.96
CA ILE A 35 15.70 5.14 -7.22
C ILE A 35 16.16 6.13 -8.29
N ASN A 36 15.47 7.27 -8.45
CA ASN A 36 15.82 8.30 -9.43
C ASN A 36 17.21 8.90 -9.15
N SER A 37 17.50 9.19 -7.88
CA SER A 37 18.84 9.63 -7.44
C SER A 37 19.91 8.59 -7.79
N MET A 38 19.68 7.31 -7.51
CA MET A 38 20.62 6.24 -7.86
C MET A 38 20.79 6.06 -9.37
N VAL A 39 19.71 6.17 -10.16
CA VAL A 39 19.76 6.10 -11.63
C VAL A 39 20.57 7.27 -12.20
N GLY A 40 20.36 8.49 -11.70
CA GLY A 40 21.16 9.66 -12.10
C GLY A 40 22.64 9.49 -11.77
N LYS A 41 22.96 8.96 -10.59
CA LYS A 41 24.34 8.65 -10.18
C LYS A 41 24.94 7.52 -11.02
N TYR A 42 24.17 6.49 -11.35
CA TYR A 42 24.57 5.41 -12.24
C TYR A 42 24.96 5.93 -13.62
N ALA A 43 24.21 6.89 -14.18
CA ALA A 43 24.57 7.51 -15.46
C ALA A 43 25.95 8.20 -15.40
N LYS A 44 26.23 8.95 -14.32
CA LYS A 44 27.55 9.58 -14.10
C LYS A 44 28.66 8.52 -13.97
N LEU A 45 28.42 7.49 -13.17
CA LEU A 45 29.37 6.38 -13.00
C LEU A 45 29.65 5.66 -14.33
N LYS A 46 28.61 5.39 -15.13
CA LYS A 46 28.73 4.79 -16.46
C LYS A 46 29.63 5.62 -17.37
N SER A 47 29.48 6.96 -17.36
CA SER A 47 30.33 7.87 -18.12
C SER A 47 31.79 7.82 -17.65
N ALA A 48 32.03 7.82 -16.33
CA ALA A 48 33.37 7.73 -15.76
C ALA A 48 34.04 6.38 -16.10
N THR A 49 33.30 5.26 -15.97
CA THR A 49 33.76 3.93 -16.38
C THR A 49 34.12 3.89 -17.87
N ALA A 50 33.32 4.52 -18.74
CA ALA A 50 33.63 4.61 -20.17
C ALA A 50 34.92 5.39 -20.43
N ALA A 51 35.18 6.48 -19.70
CA ALA A 51 36.42 7.23 -19.83
C ALA A 51 37.65 6.39 -19.40
N ILE A 52 37.53 5.59 -18.33
CA ILE A 52 38.60 4.69 -17.88
C ILE A 52 38.86 3.59 -18.92
N ILE A 53 37.80 2.99 -19.47
CA ILE A 53 37.93 1.98 -20.54
C ILE A 53 38.61 2.60 -21.78
N ARG A 54 38.22 3.82 -22.16
CA ARG A 54 38.85 4.52 -23.29
C ARG A 54 40.34 4.75 -23.04
N ARG A 55 40.73 5.19 -21.85
CA ARG A 55 42.15 5.35 -21.49
C ARG A 55 42.92 4.04 -21.61
N ARG A 56 42.35 2.93 -21.16
CA ARG A 56 42.95 1.60 -21.33
C ARG A 56 43.15 1.26 -22.81
N ASP A 57 42.15 1.52 -23.64
CA ASP A 57 42.20 1.22 -25.07
C ASP A 57 43.23 2.12 -25.79
N GLU A 58 43.27 3.41 -25.46
CA GLU A 58 44.27 4.37 -25.97
C GLU A 58 45.71 3.93 -25.61
N LEU A 59 45.94 3.44 -24.39
CA LEU A 59 47.25 2.89 -23.99
C LEU A 59 47.61 1.62 -24.77
N ALA A 60 46.63 0.75 -25.01
CA ALA A 60 46.83 -0.45 -25.83
C ALA A 60 47.21 -0.10 -27.27
N ASP A 61 46.56 0.91 -27.86
CA ASP A 61 46.87 1.38 -29.21
C ASP A 61 48.26 2.04 -29.29
N ARG A 62 48.65 2.82 -28.27
CA ARG A 62 50.00 3.38 -28.18
C ARG A 62 51.06 2.28 -28.07
N PHE A 63 50.85 1.30 -27.20
CA PHE A 63 51.75 0.16 -27.05
C PHE A 63 51.91 -0.60 -28.36
N LYS A 64 50.81 -0.87 -29.06
CA LYS A 64 50.83 -1.51 -30.38
C LYS A 64 51.61 -0.69 -31.41
N SER A 65 51.41 0.62 -31.42
CA SER A 65 52.10 1.52 -32.36
C SER A 65 53.61 1.58 -32.08
N ALA A 66 54.01 1.75 -30.82
CA ALA A 66 55.42 1.73 -30.41
C ALA A 66 56.09 0.37 -30.70
N THR A 67 55.36 -0.73 -30.53
CA THR A 67 55.85 -2.08 -30.88
C THR A 67 56.11 -2.21 -32.38
N ALA A 68 55.21 -1.69 -33.22
CA ALA A 68 55.38 -1.70 -34.66
C ALA A 68 56.56 -0.81 -35.11
N GLU A 69 56.70 0.37 -34.49
CA GLU A 69 57.81 1.27 -34.76
C GLU A 69 59.16 0.69 -34.32
N LEU A 70 59.20 -0.04 -33.20
CA LEU A 70 60.39 -0.78 -32.77
C LEU A 70 60.77 -1.82 -33.80
N ALA A 71 59.83 -2.66 -34.25
CA ALA A 71 60.09 -3.69 -35.26
C ALA A 71 60.61 -3.08 -36.58
N GLN A 72 60.05 -1.96 -37.01
CA GLN A 72 60.55 -1.22 -38.18
C GLN A 72 61.97 -0.69 -37.95
N THR A 73 62.22 -0.06 -36.80
CA THR A 73 63.53 0.49 -36.45
C THR A 73 64.60 -0.61 -36.40
N GLU A 74 64.25 -1.81 -35.93
CA GLU A 74 65.15 -2.96 -35.93
C GLU A 74 65.45 -3.48 -37.35
N ALA A 75 64.47 -3.49 -38.24
CA ALA A 75 64.69 -3.83 -39.64
C ALA A 75 65.61 -2.83 -40.35
N GLU A 76 65.35 -1.52 -40.15
CA GLU A 76 66.20 -0.44 -40.67
C GLU A 76 67.63 -0.53 -40.12
N LEU A 77 67.78 -0.83 -38.82
CA LEU A 77 69.09 -1.01 -38.19
C LEU A 77 69.87 -2.16 -38.82
N ASN A 78 69.22 -3.30 -39.06
CA ASN A 78 69.88 -4.44 -39.72
C ASN A 78 70.39 -4.05 -41.11
N THR A 79 69.57 -3.34 -41.91
CA THR A 79 70.00 -2.85 -43.24
C THR A 79 71.15 -1.84 -43.15
N ALA A 80 71.14 -0.93 -42.18
CA ALA A 80 72.22 0.04 -41.98
C ALA A 80 73.55 -0.68 -41.66
N VAL A 81 73.51 -1.71 -40.81
CA VAL A 81 74.68 -2.53 -40.47
C VAL A 81 75.17 -3.33 -41.69
N GLU A 82 74.28 -3.99 -42.43
CA GLU A 82 74.63 -4.76 -43.64
C GLU A 82 75.27 -3.88 -44.74
N THR A 83 74.87 -2.60 -44.80
CA THR A 83 75.39 -1.64 -45.77
C THR A 83 76.54 -0.76 -45.23
N ASN A 84 77.09 -1.08 -44.05
CA ASN A 84 78.18 -0.35 -43.39
C ASN A 84 77.90 1.16 -43.19
N GLN A 85 76.65 1.52 -42.90
CA GLN A 85 76.25 2.90 -42.57
C GLN A 85 76.31 3.12 -41.06
N ASP A 86 77.52 3.16 -40.51
CA ASP A 86 77.76 3.18 -39.06
C ASP A 86 77.10 4.37 -38.34
N ASP A 87 77.17 5.57 -38.92
CA ASP A 87 76.54 6.77 -38.35
C ASP A 87 75.01 6.62 -38.22
N LEU A 88 74.37 6.01 -39.22
CA LEU A 88 72.93 5.73 -39.22
C LEU A 88 72.59 4.63 -38.21
N ALA A 89 73.41 3.58 -38.12
CA ALA A 89 73.23 2.50 -37.17
C ALA A 89 73.27 3.00 -35.72
N VAL A 90 74.17 3.93 -35.38
CA VAL A 90 74.25 4.54 -34.04
C VAL A 90 72.94 5.27 -33.68
N VAL A 91 72.38 6.06 -34.61
CA VAL A 91 71.11 6.78 -34.40
C VAL A 91 69.94 5.81 -34.23
N LEU A 92 69.87 4.76 -35.06
CA LEU A 92 68.82 3.74 -34.97
C LEU A 92 68.91 2.93 -33.67
N ILE A 93 70.11 2.65 -33.16
CA ILE A 93 70.31 2.03 -31.84
C ILE A 93 69.78 2.93 -30.72
N GLN A 94 70.06 4.24 -30.78
CA GLN A 94 69.53 5.19 -29.80
C GLN A 94 67.99 5.21 -29.83
N LYS A 95 67.39 5.27 -31.01
CA LYS A 95 65.93 5.21 -31.19
C LYS A 95 65.35 3.90 -30.66
N LYS A 96 65.95 2.76 -30.99
CA LYS A 96 65.57 1.43 -30.46
C LYS A 96 65.58 1.42 -28.93
N ASN A 97 66.63 1.95 -28.31
CA ASN A 97 66.75 1.99 -26.85
C ASN A 97 65.65 2.87 -26.22
N GLN A 98 65.33 4.01 -26.83
CA GLN A 98 64.23 4.86 -26.39
C GLN A 98 62.89 4.13 -26.48
N LEU A 99 62.58 3.52 -27.64
CA LEU A 99 61.34 2.76 -27.84
C LEU A 99 61.19 1.60 -26.85
N ASN A 100 62.30 0.91 -26.51
CA ASN A 100 62.28 -0.14 -25.49
C ASN A 100 61.96 0.41 -24.09
N ALA A 101 62.49 1.58 -23.73
CA ALA A 101 62.16 2.24 -22.47
C ALA A 101 60.68 2.66 -22.43
N ASP A 102 60.18 3.26 -23.51
CA ASP A 102 58.79 3.69 -23.65
C ASP A 102 57.82 2.49 -23.58
N LEU A 103 58.18 1.37 -24.21
CA LEU A 103 57.37 0.14 -24.15
C LEU A 103 57.32 -0.46 -22.74
N ALA A 104 58.41 -0.41 -21.97
CA ALA A 104 58.42 -0.86 -20.59
C ALA A 104 57.52 0.01 -19.68
N GLU A 105 57.53 1.32 -19.90
CA GLU A 105 56.62 2.25 -19.21
C GLU A 105 55.16 2.00 -19.60
N LEU A 106 54.86 1.94 -20.91
CA LEU A 106 53.52 1.67 -21.44
C LEU A 106 52.97 0.33 -20.93
N GLN A 107 53.81 -0.71 -20.80
CA GLN A 107 53.39 -1.99 -20.27
C GLN A 107 52.91 -1.87 -18.81
N THR A 108 53.63 -1.11 -17.99
CA THR A 108 53.26 -0.83 -16.59
C THR A 108 51.94 -0.05 -16.51
N ASP A 109 51.82 0.99 -17.33
CA ASP A 109 50.61 1.82 -17.42
C ASP A 109 49.39 1.03 -17.87
N MET A 110 49.56 0.13 -18.84
CA MET A 110 48.49 -0.74 -19.33
C MET A 110 47.99 -1.69 -18.24
N GLU A 111 48.87 -2.24 -17.41
CA GLU A 111 48.47 -3.09 -16.30
C GLU A 111 47.63 -2.30 -15.27
N SER A 112 48.07 -1.09 -14.93
CA SER A 112 47.29 -0.19 -14.06
C SER A 112 45.94 0.14 -14.68
N ALA A 113 45.91 0.57 -15.95
CA ALA A 113 44.67 0.95 -16.63
C ALA A 113 43.70 -0.22 -16.78
N ARG A 114 44.21 -1.45 -16.95
CA ARG A 114 43.38 -2.67 -16.97
C ARG A 114 42.75 -2.91 -15.60
N ASN A 115 43.53 -2.84 -14.52
CA ASN A 115 43.02 -3.01 -13.16
C ASN A 115 41.97 -1.95 -12.79
N ASP A 116 42.17 -0.71 -13.21
CA ASP A 116 41.22 0.39 -13.03
C ASP A 116 39.92 0.14 -13.80
N ALA A 117 40.02 -0.28 -15.07
CA ALA A 117 38.87 -0.59 -15.91
C ALA A 117 38.03 -1.76 -15.34
N ASP A 118 38.70 -2.83 -14.88
CA ASP A 118 38.02 -3.98 -14.28
C ASP A 118 37.33 -3.60 -12.96
N SER A 119 38.00 -2.79 -12.12
CA SER A 119 37.43 -2.28 -10.87
C SER A 119 36.23 -1.35 -11.12
N ALA A 120 36.33 -0.46 -12.11
CA ALA A 120 35.25 0.44 -12.50
C ALA A 120 34.05 -0.34 -13.06
N LYS A 121 34.28 -1.37 -13.89
CA LYS A 121 33.23 -2.24 -14.43
C LYS A 121 32.53 -3.03 -13.33
N SER A 122 33.28 -3.61 -12.40
CA SER A 122 32.73 -4.34 -11.25
C SER A 122 31.84 -3.44 -10.39
N SER A 123 32.32 -2.22 -10.11
CA SER A 123 31.56 -1.21 -9.36
C SER A 123 30.26 -0.88 -10.08
N LEU A 124 30.31 -0.59 -11.38
CA LEU A 124 29.13 -0.27 -12.19
C LEU A 124 28.07 -1.39 -12.16
N LEU A 125 28.49 -2.65 -12.24
CA LEU A 125 27.60 -3.81 -12.14
C LEU A 125 26.99 -3.95 -10.74
N SER A 126 27.77 -3.68 -9.69
CA SER A 126 27.27 -3.67 -8.31
C SER A 126 26.18 -2.60 -8.14
N VAL A 127 26.41 -1.37 -8.59
CA VAL A 127 25.40 -0.29 -8.55
C VAL A 127 24.14 -0.70 -9.32
N GLN A 128 24.30 -1.29 -10.50
CA GLN A 128 23.17 -1.76 -11.30
C GLN A 128 22.34 -2.80 -10.54
N SER A 129 23.01 -3.73 -9.85
CA SER A 129 22.35 -4.75 -9.03
C SER A 129 21.58 -4.13 -7.87
N GLU A 130 22.19 -3.20 -7.13
CA GLU A 130 21.53 -2.51 -6.01
C GLU A 130 20.32 -1.69 -6.48
N ILE A 131 20.39 -1.01 -7.63
CA ILE A 131 19.21 -0.33 -8.21
C ILE A 131 18.08 -1.31 -8.51
N ARG A 132 18.39 -2.51 -9.04
CA ARG A 132 17.37 -3.53 -9.31
C ARG A 132 16.75 -4.05 -8.01
N LYS A 133 17.56 -4.31 -6.99
CA LYS A 133 17.08 -4.73 -5.66
C LYS A 133 16.15 -3.69 -5.06
N LEU A 134 16.55 -2.41 -5.09
CA LEU A 134 15.75 -1.31 -4.54
C LEU A 134 14.41 -1.14 -5.27
N LYS A 135 14.39 -1.33 -6.60
CA LYS A 135 13.14 -1.35 -7.39
C LYS A 135 12.22 -2.50 -6.96
N ALA A 136 12.76 -3.71 -6.80
CA ALA A 136 11.98 -4.87 -6.37
C ALA A 136 11.47 -4.71 -4.92
N GLU A 137 12.29 -4.12 -4.04
CA GLU A 137 11.92 -3.81 -2.67
C GLU A 137 10.78 -2.79 -2.61
N ARG A 138 10.87 -1.69 -3.35
CA ARG A 138 9.78 -0.73 -3.51
C ARG A 138 8.49 -1.44 -3.92
N ASP A 139 8.52 -2.23 -4.99
CA ASP A 139 7.32 -2.88 -5.53
C ASP A 139 6.69 -3.81 -4.47
N SER A 140 7.52 -4.57 -3.74
CA SER A 140 7.08 -5.41 -2.63
C SER A 140 6.47 -4.60 -1.47
N MET A 141 7.11 -3.50 -1.06
CA MET A 141 6.65 -2.68 0.06
C MET A 141 5.36 -1.93 -0.28
N LEU A 142 5.21 -1.42 -1.50
CA LEU A 142 3.98 -0.78 -1.95
C LEU A 142 2.80 -1.75 -1.99
N ALA A 143 3.03 -2.98 -2.48
CA ALA A 143 1.99 -4.02 -2.45
C ALA A 143 1.56 -4.38 -1.01
N LYS A 144 2.52 -4.45 -0.07
CA LYS A 144 2.23 -4.67 1.35
C LYS A 144 1.46 -3.50 1.96
N MET A 145 1.83 -2.27 1.63
CA MET A 145 1.14 -1.06 2.09
C MET A 145 -0.31 -1.04 1.61
N GLN A 146 -0.56 -1.27 0.31
CA GLN A 146 -1.91 -1.36 -0.25
C GLN A 146 -2.75 -2.46 0.43
N SER A 147 -2.14 -3.62 0.68
CA SER A 147 -2.81 -4.71 1.40
C SER A 147 -3.16 -4.32 2.84
N ALA A 148 -2.28 -3.61 3.54
CA ALA A 148 -2.53 -3.11 4.89
C ALA A 148 -3.64 -2.04 4.90
N GLN A 149 -3.61 -1.09 3.95
CA GLN A 149 -4.65 -0.08 3.77
C GLN A 149 -6.03 -0.72 3.50
N ALA A 150 -6.09 -1.76 2.67
CA ALA A 150 -7.33 -2.49 2.43
C ALA A 150 -7.87 -3.16 3.71
N ARG A 151 -7.00 -3.74 4.54
CA ARG A 151 -7.39 -4.34 5.83
C ARG A 151 -7.90 -3.29 6.82
N LEU A 152 -7.23 -2.14 6.92
CA LEU A 152 -7.68 -1.04 7.78
C LEU A 152 -9.05 -0.53 7.32
N LYS A 153 -9.25 -0.34 6.02
CA LYS A 153 -10.55 0.09 5.47
C LYS A 153 -11.67 -0.92 5.76
N ILE A 154 -11.39 -2.22 5.68
CA ILE A 154 -12.35 -3.26 6.06
C ILE A 154 -12.67 -3.15 7.55
N GLN A 155 -11.66 -2.99 8.41
CA GLN A 155 -11.85 -2.85 9.86
C GLN A 155 -12.67 -1.60 10.20
N GLU A 156 -12.36 -0.45 9.63
CA GLU A 156 -13.13 0.80 9.81
C GLU A 156 -14.59 0.63 9.37
N GLN A 157 -14.84 -0.07 8.25
CA GLN A 157 -16.19 -0.37 7.80
C GLN A 157 -16.93 -1.32 8.75
N LEU A 158 -16.23 -2.32 9.30
CA LEU A 158 -16.82 -3.25 10.28
C LEU A 158 -17.11 -2.56 11.62
N ASP A 159 -16.21 -1.71 12.10
CA ASP A 159 -16.42 -0.90 13.31
C ASP A 159 -17.60 0.07 13.12
N GLY A 160 -17.74 0.64 11.92
CA GLY A 160 -18.89 1.45 11.52
C GLY A 160 -20.21 0.68 11.32
N LEU A 161 -20.15 -0.65 11.17
CA LEU A 161 -21.29 -1.57 11.05
C LEU A 161 -21.66 -2.20 12.40
N SER A 162 -21.26 -1.60 13.52
CA SER A 162 -21.58 -2.02 14.89
C SER A 162 -23.02 -2.55 15.00
N VAL A 163 -23.11 -3.89 15.08
CA VAL A 163 -24.35 -4.64 15.26
C VAL A 163 -25.07 -4.22 16.54
N ASP A 164 -24.35 -3.67 17.53
CA ASP A 164 -24.92 -3.22 18.79
C ASP A 164 -25.86 -2.02 18.64
N ASP A 165 -25.59 -1.09 17.72
CA ASP A 165 -26.47 0.07 17.51
C ASP A 165 -27.72 -0.32 16.72
N GLU A 166 -27.58 -1.20 15.73
CA GLU A 166 -28.71 -1.76 14.98
C GLU A 166 -29.58 -2.68 15.85
N VAL A 167 -28.99 -3.51 16.71
CA VAL A 167 -29.71 -4.38 17.67
C VAL A 167 -30.40 -3.54 18.75
N ARG A 168 -29.77 -2.50 19.30
CA ARG A 168 -30.42 -1.57 20.25
C ARG A 168 -31.59 -0.82 19.61
N ALA A 169 -31.46 -0.39 18.37
CA ALA A 169 -32.57 0.24 17.64
C ALA A 169 -33.76 -0.72 17.49
N LEU A 170 -33.51 -1.99 17.18
CA LEU A 170 -34.56 -3.01 17.08
C LEU A 170 -35.23 -3.33 18.42
N ASP A 171 -34.53 -3.27 19.55
CA ASP A 171 -35.11 -3.53 20.88
C ASP A 171 -36.03 -2.40 21.35
N ASN A 172 -35.72 -1.14 20.99
CA ASN A 172 -36.61 0.00 21.19
C ASN A 172 -37.91 -0.14 20.36
N VAL A 173 -37.79 -0.56 19.10
CA VAL A 173 -38.96 -0.84 18.24
C VAL A 173 -39.80 -1.98 18.83
N ARG A 174 -39.17 -3.06 19.30
CA ARG A 174 -39.86 -4.18 19.96
C ARG A 174 -40.64 -3.74 21.19
N THR A 175 -40.07 -2.86 22.01
CA THR A 175 -40.72 -2.32 23.20
C THR A 175 -41.90 -1.44 22.83
N HIS A 176 -41.74 -0.57 21.82
CA HIS A 176 -42.83 0.26 21.32
C HIS A 176 -43.99 -0.59 20.78
N ILE A 177 -43.71 -1.60 19.95
CA ILE A 177 -44.74 -2.52 19.43
C ILE A 177 -45.49 -3.22 20.58
N LYS A 178 -44.78 -3.70 21.61
CA LYS A 178 -45.42 -4.32 22.79
C LYS A 178 -46.35 -3.34 23.51
N ASN A 179 -45.91 -2.09 23.71
CA ASN A 179 -46.73 -1.06 24.35
C ASN A 179 -47.97 -0.73 23.52
N THR A 180 -47.81 -0.54 22.20
CA THR A 180 -48.93 -0.27 21.29
C THR A 180 -49.95 -1.43 21.27
N ILE A 181 -49.48 -2.69 21.30
CA ILE A 181 -50.35 -3.86 21.42
C ILE A 181 -51.08 -3.86 22.77
N ALA A 182 -50.38 -3.55 23.87
CA ALA A 182 -50.97 -3.46 25.20
C ALA A 182 -52.03 -2.35 25.29
N GLU A 183 -51.77 -1.18 24.71
CA GLU A 183 -52.72 -0.07 24.61
C GLU A 183 -53.96 -0.43 23.77
N ALA A 184 -53.76 -1.11 22.63
CA ALA A 184 -54.86 -1.58 21.80
C ALA A 184 -55.74 -2.62 22.53
N ASN A 185 -55.11 -3.55 23.25
CA ASN A 185 -55.82 -4.55 24.07
C ASN A 185 -56.55 -3.89 25.24
N LEU A 186 -55.93 -2.92 25.92
CA LEU A 186 -56.57 -2.15 26.99
C LEU A 186 -57.77 -1.35 26.46
N GLY A 187 -57.64 -0.73 25.29
CA GLY A 187 -58.74 -0.03 24.61
C GLY A 187 -59.91 -0.97 24.30
N LYS A 188 -59.62 -2.21 23.89
CA LYS A 188 -60.64 -3.25 23.68
C LYS A 188 -61.31 -3.68 24.98
N GLU A 189 -60.55 -3.95 26.04
CA GLU A 189 -61.09 -4.30 27.36
C GLU A 189 -61.94 -3.18 27.98
N LEU A 190 -61.50 -1.92 27.85
CA LEU A 190 -62.25 -0.75 28.32
C LEU A 190 -63.51 -0.50 27.47
N SER A 191 -63.45 -0.72 26.15
CA SER A 191 -64.61 -0.65 25.27
C SER A 191 -65.65 -1.70 25.66
N ASP A 192 -65.24 -2.97 25.82
CA ASP A 192 -66.11 -4.06 26.26
C ASP A 192 -66.72 -3.75 27.63
N THR A 193 -65.91 -3.32 28.61
CA THR A 193 -66.40 -2.93 29.95
C THR A 193 -67.36 -1.73 29.89
N SER A 194 -67.10 -0.74 29.04
CA SER A 194 -67.93 0.47 28.91
C SER A 194 -69.25 0.21 28.17
N LEU A 195 -69.26 -0.68 27.17
CA LEU A 195 -70.47 -1.10 26.47
C LEU A 195 -71.32 -1.98 27.39
N ASP A 196 -70.73 -2.94 28.09
CA ASP A 196 -71.45 -3.79 29.04
C ASP A 196 -72.03 -2.98 30.21
N SER A 197 -71.27 -2.02 30.77
CA SER A 197 -71.78 -1.13 31.81
C SER A 197 -72.89 -0.19 31.30
N ARG A 198 -72.79 0.31 30.06
CA ARG A 198 -73.87 1.09 29.41
C ARG A 198 -75.10 0.22 29.12
N LEU A 199 -74.92 -1.03 28.70
CA LEU A 199 -76.00 -1.97 28.42
C LEU A 199 -76.71 -2.40 29.72
N ALA A 200 -75.97 -2.60 30.80
CA ALA A 200 -76.49 -2.88 32.13
C ALA A 200 -77.29 -1.68 32.68
N ASN A 201 -76.77 -0.46 32.53
CA ASN A 201 -77.48 0.75 32.93
C ASN A 201 -78.77 0.96 32.11
N LEU A 202 -78.75 0.71 30.80
CA LEU A 202 -79.94 0.79 29.96
C LEU A 202 -80.99 -0.26 30.36
N ARG A 203 -80.58 -1.51 30.63
CA ARG A 203 -81.47 -2.57 31.13
C ARG A 203 -82.12 -2.18 32.46
N ASN A 204 -81.36 -1.59 33.37
CA ASN A 204 -81.88 -1.10 34.65
C ASN A 204 -82.86 0.07 34.47
N GLN A 205 -82.63 0.95 33.49
CA GLN A 205 -83.52 2.07 33.20
C GLN A 205 -84.82 1.66 32.50
N VAL A 206 -84.79 0.64 31.65
CA VAL A 206 -85.97 0.17 30.89
C VAL A 206 -86.81 -0.82 31.72
N GLY A 207 -86.16 -1.67 32.55
CA GLY A 207 -86.86 -2.67 33.37
C GLY A 207 -87.78 -2.08 34.44
N ASP A 208 -87.47 -0.90 34.98
CA ASP A 208 -88.24 -0.30 36.07
C ASP A 208 -89.54 0.38 35.61
N VAL A 209 -89.68 0.67 34.31
CA VAL A 209 -90.89 1.30 33.72
C VAL A 209 -91.93 0.25 33.35
N GLN A 210 -91.52 -0.88 32.77
CA GLN A 210 -92.42 -1.98 32.41
C GLN A 210 -92.96 -2.74 33.64
N ALA A 211 -92.13 -2.97 34.66
CA ALA A 211 -92.56 -3.63 35.90
C ALA A 211 -93.63 -2.81 36.68
N LYS A 212 -93.55 -1.48 36.62
CA LYS A 212 -94.56 -0.60 37.26
C LYS A 212 -95.89 -0.58 36.50
N GLN A 213 -95.87 -0.71 35.17
CA GLN A 213 -97.08 -0.81 34.36
C GLN A 213 -97.82 -2.15 34.55
N GLU A 214 -97.10 -3.29 34.54
CA GLU A 214 -97.71 -4.61 34.80
C GLU A 214 -98.31 -4.73 36.21
N LEU A 215 -97.66 -4.15 37.23
CA LEU A 215 -98.19 -4.15 38.60
C LEU A 215 -99.49 -3.33 38.71
N ALA A 216 -99.58 -2.21 38.00
CA ALA A 216 -100.78 -1.37 37.97
C ALA A 216 -101.95 -2.11 37.31
N GLU A 217 -101.72 -2.79 36.19
CA GLU A 217 -102.75 -3.59 35.51
C GLU A 217 -103.20 -4.80 36.35
N LEU A 218 -102.28 -5.49 37.03
CA LEU A 218 -102.63 -6.60 37.93
C LEU A 218 -103.46 -6.14 39.13
N LYS A 219 -103.15 -4.98 39.72
CA LYS A 219 -103.96 -4.39 40.79
C LYS A 219 -105.35 -4.00 40.29
N ALA A 220 -105.45 -3.40 39.10
CA ALA A 220 -106.74 -3.07 38.49
C ALA A 220 -107.60 -4.32 38.24
N ARG A 221 -107.02 -5.40 37.71
CA ARG A 221 -107.71 -6.68 37.51
C ARG A 221 -108.20 -7.30 38.82
N LYS A 222 -107.38 -7.27 39.89
CA LYS A 222 -107.80 -7.82 41.20
C LYS A 222 -108.93 -7.00 41.83
N ALA A 223 -108.91 -5.68 41.73
CA ALA A 223 -109.99 -4.83 42.22
C ALA A 223 -111.32 -5.09 41.48
N ALA A 224 -111.28 -5.28 40.16
CA ALA A 224 -112.45 -5.62 39.36
C ALA A 224 -113.03 -7.00 39.72
N GLN A 225 -112.19 -8.00 40.01
CA GLN A 225 -112.63 -9.33 40.45
C GLN A 225 -113.27 -9.32 41.85
N GLN A 226 -112.80 -8.44 42.75
CA GLN A 226 -113.37 -8.29 44.09
C GLN A 226 -114.72 -7.55 44.08
N ALA A 227 -114.93 -6.59 43.18
CA ALA A 227 -116.21 -5.92 43.00
C ALA A 227 -117.31 -6.84 42.43
N ALA A 228 -116.96 -7.78 41.55
CA ALA A 228 -117.90 -8.71 40.93
C ALA A 228 -118.45 -9.81 41.88
N GLN A 229 -117.77 -10.07 43.00
CA GLN A 229 -118.22 -11.06 43.99
C GLN A 229 -119.12 -10.47 45.10
N GLY A 230 -119.14 -9.14 45.29
CA GLY A 230 -119.97 -8.47 46.30
C GLY A 230 -121.41 -8.18 45.87
N GLN A 231 -121.75 -8.34 44.59
CA GLN A 231 -123.03 -7.91 44.02
C GLN A 231 -124.06 -9.04 43.81
N LYS A 232 -123.77 -10.28 44.26
CA LYS A 232 -124.70 -11.42 44.24
C LYS A 232 -125.36 -11.76 45.59
N THR A 233 -125.10 -10.96 46.61
CA THR A 233 -125.78 -11.04 47.92
C THR A 233 -126.35 -9.67 48.26
N MET A 234 -127.44 -9.30 47.59
CA MET A 234 -128.54 -8.45 48.06
C MET A 234 -129.70 -8.61 47.09
#